data_AF-A0A7C6XPN1-F1
#
_entry.id   AF-A0A7C6XPN1-F1
#
_cell.length_a   1.000
_cell.length_b   1.000
_cell.length_c   1.000
_cell.angle_alpha   90.00
_cell.angle_beta   90.00
_cell.angle_gamma   90.00
#
_symmetry.space_group_name_H-M   'P 1'
#
loop_
_entity.id
_entity.type
_entity.pdbx_description
1 polymer ?
#
loop_
_entity_poly.entity_id
_entity_poly.type
_entity_poly.pdbx_seq_one_letter_code
_entity_poly.pdbx_strand_id
1 'polypeptide(L)'
;VDEWTKVVQRDTDRILCSIEQLHIKPGETDVVVGTGADWPAALGAVEWKHPEVMMLGSSGLGALKRVSLGSHAMRILQNSPVPVVVVPRRAKADYIRQQTV
;
A
#
# COMPACT_ATOMS: atom_id res chain seq x y z
N VAL A 1 13.14 -6.52 17.39
CA VAL A 1 11.78 -6.09 17.04
C VAL A 1 11.74 -4.57 16.93
N ASP A 2 12.26 -3.85 17.93
CA ASP A 2 12.22 -2.37 18.05
C ASP A 2 12.83 -1.56 16.90
N GLU A 3 13.91 -2.03 16.27
CA GLU A 3 14.56 -1.28 15.18
C GLU A 3 13.66 -1.22 13.92
N TRP A 4 13.05 -2.34 13.55
CA TRP A 4 12.13 -2.42 12.42
C TRP A 4 10.82 -1.68 12.70
N THR A 5 10.32 -1.72 13.95
CA THR A 5 9.14 -0.94 14.36
C THR A 5 9.36 0.57 14.20
N LYS A 6 10.54 1.08 14.57
CA LYS A 6 10.90 2.50 14.38
C LYS A 6 10.96 2.91 12.91
N VAL A 7 11.45 2.03 12.04
CA VAL A 7 11.51 2.27 10.59
C VAL A 7 10.10 2.31 9.99
N VAL A 8 9.23 1.35 10.36
CA VAL A 8 7.84 1.32 9.90
C VAL A 8 7.08 2.56 10.39
N GLN A 9 7.26 2.96 11.65
CA GLN A 9 6.65 4.18 12.18
C GLN A 9 7.06 5.43 11.40
N ARG A 10 8.36 5.63 11.16
CA ARG A 10 8.86 6.81 10.44
C ARG A 10 8.31 6.91 9.01
N ASP A 11 8.20 5.79 8.30
CA ASP A 11 7.67 5.78 6.94
C ASP A 11 6.14 5.96 6.93
N THR A 12 5.42 5.42 7.91
CA THR A 12 3.99 5.67 8.12
C THR A 12 3.70 7.14 8.42
N ASP A 13 4.46 7.77 9.30
CA ASP A 13 4.27 9.19 9.66
C ASP A 13 4.36 10.10 8.42
N ARG A 14 5.29 9.78 7.51
CA ARG A 14 5.43 10.53 6.25
C ARG A 14 4.20 10.40 5.36
N ILE A 15 3.61 9.22 5.32
CA ILE A 15 2.39 8.96 4.54
C ILE A 15 1.22 9.74 5.16
N LEU A 16 1.06 9.68 6.48
CA LEU A 16 0.00 10.41 7.19
C LEU A 16 0.11 11.92 6.98
N CYS A 17 1.31 12.51 7.13
CA CYS A 17 1.55 13.92 6.82
C CYS A 17 1.21 14.27 5.37
N SER A 18 1.46 13.36 4.42
CA SER A 18 1.14 13.59 3.01
C SER A 18 -0.36 13.54 2.75
N ILE A 19 -1.11 12.72 3.48
CA ILE A 19 -2.58 12.61 3.40
C ILE A 19 -3.24 13.90 3.88
N GLU A 20 -2.74 14.51 4.96
CA GLU A 20 -3.26 15.77 5.51
C GLU A 20 -3.20 16.93 4.52
N GLN A 21 -2.22 16.89 3.60
CA GLN A 21 -1.99 17.90 2.57
C GLN A 21 -2.83 17.68 1.30
N LEU A 22 -3.64 16.62 1.23
CA LEU A 22 -4.49 16.37 0.07
C LEU A 22 -5.67 17.34 0.02
N HIS A 23 -5.95 17.87 -1.17
CA HIS A 23 -7.11 18.73 -1.42
C HIS A 23 -8.44 18.00 -1.13
N ILE A 24 -8.49 16.70 -1.43
CA ILE A 24 -9.58 15.81 -1.05
C ILE A 24 -9.00 14.92 0.04
N LYS A 25 -9.42 15.17 1.29
CA LYS A 25 -9.03 14.31 2.40
C LYS A 25 -9.78 12.99 2.30
N PRO A 26 -9.11 11.84 2.49
CA PRO A 26 -9.84 10.63 2.83
C PRO A 26 -10.67 10.88 4.09
N GLY A 27 -11.68 10.05 4.32
CA GLY A 27 -12.42 10.06 5.59
C GLY A 27 -11.52 9.65 6.76
N GLU A 28 -12.10 8.94 7.72
CA GLU A 28 -11.33 8.35 8.82
C GLU A 28 -10.16 7.51 8.29
N THR A 29 -8.96 7.73 8.87
CA THR A 29 -7.71 7.09 8.45
C THR A 29 -7.04 6.49 9.67
N ASP A 30 -6.89 5.17 9.68
CA ASP A 30 -6.27 4.43 10.77
C ASP A 30 -5.01 3.70 10.31
N VAL A 31 -4.15 3.36 11.27
CA VAL A 31 -2.96 2.53 11.06
C VAL A 31 -3.13 1.22 11.79
N VAL A 32 -3.00 0.10 11.07
CA VAL A 32 -3.10 -1.25 11.63
C VAL A 32 -1.83 -2.02 11.33
N VAL A 33 -1.37 -2.82 12.30
CA VAL A 33 -0.23 -3.73 12.16
C VAL A 33 -0.71 -5.16 12.34
N GLY A 34 -0.71 -5.92 11.25
CA GLY A 34 -0.97 -7.36 11.27
C GLY A 34 0.29 -8.17 11.58
N THR A 35 0.21 -9.16 12.48
CA THR A 35 1.32 -10.05 12.82
C THR A 35 0.85 -11.50 12.86
N GLY A 36 1.73 -12.43 12.49
CA GLY A 36 1.42 -13.85 12.44
C GLY A 36 2.65 -14.70 12.16
N ALA A 37 2.50 -16.03 12.27
CA ALA A 37 3.57 -16.98 12.00
C ALA A 37 3.95 -17.05 10.50
N ASP A 38 3.03 -16.62 9.63
CA ASP A 38 3.20 -16.54 8.19
C ASP A 38 2.39 -15.36 7.59
N TRP A 39 2.43 -15.19 6.27
CA TRP A 39 1.74 -14.11 5.57
C TRP A 39 0.22 -14.18 5.65
N PRO A 40 -0.44 -15.34 5.42
CA PRO A 40 -1.87 -15.47 5.64
C PRO A 40 -2.30 -15.06 7.04
N ALA A 41 -1.60 -15.54 8.08
CA ALA A 41 -1.94 -15.21 9.46
C ALA A 41 -1.76 -13.71 9.74
N ALA A 42 -0.65 -13.11 9.26
CA ALA A 42 -0.40 -11.68 9.45
C ALA A 42 -1.43 -10.80 8.73
N LEU A 43 -1.82 -11.14 7.49
CA LEU A 43 -2.81 -10.37 6.73
C LEU A 43 -4.23 -10.59 7.24
N GLY A 44 -4.55 -11.80 7.71
CA GLY A 44 -5.84 -12.13 8.32
C GLY A 44 -6.03 -11.55 9.72
N ALA A 45 -4.95 -11.17 10.42
CA ALA A 45 -5.04 -10.47 11.70
C ALA A 45 -5.51 -9.01 11.59
N VAL A 46 -5.58 -8.46 10.37
CA VAL A 46 -6.17 -7.14 10.11
C VAL A 46 -7.68 -7.29 9.97
N GLU A 47 -8.44 -6.39 10.60
CA GLU A 47 -9.92 -6.40 10.58
C GLU A 47 -10.49 -5.84 9.26
N TRP A 48 -10.36 -6.60 8.18
CA TRP A 48 -10.93 -6.25 6.88
C TRP A 48 -12.47 -6.23 6.93
N LYS A 49 -13.09 -5.20 6.35
CA LYS A 49 -14.54 -5.10 6.16
C LYS A 49 -14.92 -5.43 4.72
N HIS A 50 -16.09 -5.99 4.50
CA HIS A 50 -16.60 -6.22 3.15
C HIS A 50 -17.53 -5.06 2.73
N PRO A 51 -17.37 -4.46 1.54
CA PRO A 51 -16.33 -4.69 0.53
C PRO A 51 -15.12 -3.75 0.69
N GLU A 52 -13.93 -4.29 0.91
CA GLU A 52 -12.67 -3.54 0.91
C GLU A 52 -11.73 -4.04 -0.20
N VAL A 53 -10.80 -3.16 -0.57
CA VAL A 53 -9.74 -3.44 -1.55
C VAL A 53 -8.42 -2.96 -0.99
N MET A 54 -7.34 -3.71 -1.26
CA MET A 54 -5.99 -3.34 -0.85
C MET A 54 -5.26 -2.64 -2.00
N MET A 55 -4.68 -1.48 -1.73
CA MET A 55 -3.79 -0.80 -2.68
C MET A 55 -2.33 -1.15 -2.38
N LEU A 56 -1.62 -1.72 -3.36
CA LEU A 56 -0.19 -2.04 -3.24
C LEU A 56 0.66 -1.17 -4.15
N GLY A 57 1.58 -0.41 -3.58
CA GLY A 57 2.59 0.32 -4.33
C GLY A 57 3.66 -0.61 -4.91
N SER A 58 4.10 -0.35 -6.15
CA SER A 58 5.18 -1.13 -6.78
C SER A 58 6.58 -0.51 -6.57
N SER A 59 7.60 -1.34 -6.35
CA SER A 59 9.01 -0.93 -6.29
C SER A 59 9.61 -0.77 -7.70
N GLY A 60 10.24 0.38 -7.98
CA GLY A 60 10.58 0.81 -9.35
C GLY A 60 11.84 0.18 -9.97
N LEU A 61 11.75 -1.07 -10.46
CA LEU A 61 12.78 -1.66 -11.34
C LEU A 61 12.24 -2.18 -12.69
N GLY A 62 10.98 -1.88 -13.04
CA GLY A 62 10.37 -2.29 -14.31
C GLY A 62 10.33 -1.15 -15.33
N ALA A 63 10.65 -1.46 -16.60
CA ALA A 63 10.40 -0.58 -17.74
C ALA A 63 8.91 -0.19 -17.80
N LEU A 64 8.60 0.92 -18.50
CA LEU A 64 7.31 1.62 -18.65
C LEU A 64 6.03 0.77 -18.86
N LYS A 65 6.15 -0.54 -19.11
CA LYS A 65 5.05 -1.49 -19.36
C LYS A 65 4.94 -2.64 -18.35
N ARG A 66 5.80 -2.71 -17.32
CA ARG A 66 5.76 -3.78 -16.31
C ARG A 66 5.83 -3.21 -14.91
N VAL A 67 4.86 -3.59 -14.09
CA VAL A 67 4.88 -3.35 -12.65
C VAL A 67 5.84 -4.35 -12.03
N SER A 68 6.91 -3.86 -11.40
CA SER A 68 7.84 -4.73 -10.67
C SER A 68 7.38 -4.77 -9.20
N LEU A 69 6.84 -5.92 -8.78
CA LEU A 69 6.61 -6.18 -7.36
C LEU A 69 7.87 -6.83 -6.79
N GLY A 70 8.48 -6.19 -5.79
CA GLY A 70 9.51 -6.83 -4.98
C GLY A 70 8.98 -8.09 -4.28
N SER A 71 9.88 -8.92 -3.76
CA SER A 71 9.54 -10.20 -3.12
C SER A 71 8.49 -10.07 -2.02
N HIS A 72 8.55 -9.02 -1.19
CA HIS A 72 7.53 -8.76 -0.16
C HIS A 72 6.16 -8.43 -0.76
N ALA A 73 6.11 -7.52 -1.74
CA ALA A 73 4.85 -7.14 -2.37
C ALA A 73 4.19 -8.31 -3.11
N MET A 74 5.00 -9.21 -3.71
CA MET A 74 4.50 -10.45 -4.30
C MET A 74 3.90 -11.40 -3.25
N ARG A 75 4.54 -11.54 -2.08
CA ARG A 75 4.01 -12.36 -0.97
C ARG A 75 2.71 -11.79 -0.41
N ILE A 76 2.59 -10.46 -0.32
CA ILE A 76 1.32 -9.82 0.08
C ILE A 76 0.23 -10.12 -0.94
N LEU A 77 0.51 -9.89 -2.23
CA LEU A 77 -0.43 -10.12 -3.33
C LEU A 77 -0.97 -11.57 -3.33
N GLN A 78 -0.09 -12.55 -3.14
CA GLN A 78 -0.46 -13.98 -3.14
C GLN A 78 -1.31 -14.40 -1.94
N ASN A 79 -1.24 -13.69 -0.82
CA ASN A 79 -1.91 -14.07 0.43
C ASN A 79 -3.00 -13.08 0.84
N SER A 80 -3.38 -12.15 -0.04
CA SER A 80 -4.36 -11.11 0.28
C SER A 80 -5.75 -11.71 0.52
N PRO A 81 -6.43 -11.36 1.64
CA PRO A 81 -7.81 -11.78 1.89
C PRO A 81 -8.84 -10.95 1.10
N VAL A 82 -8.42 -9.82 0.50
CA VAL A 82 -9.25 -8.90 -0.27
C VAL A 82 -8.71 -8.68 -1.68
N PRO A 83 -9.53 -8.20 -2.65
CA PRO A 83 -9.04 -7.82 -3.95
C PRO A 83 -7.91 -6.77 -3.87
N VAL A 84 -6.89 -6.93 -4.71
CA VAL A 84 -5.70 -6.08 -4.69
C VAL A 84 -5.60 -5.25 -5.97
N VAL A 85 -5.42 -3.94 -5.81
CA VAL A 85 -5.08 -3.02 -6.88
C VAL A 85 -3.61 -2.65 -6.76
N VAL A 86 -2.82 -2.98 -7.78
CA VAL A 86 -1.41 -2.59 -7.81
C VAL A 86 -1.27 -1.22 -8.46
N VAL A 87 -0.66 -0.27 -7.75
CA VAL A 87 -0.50 1.11 -8.17
C VAL A 87 0.96 1.36 -8.58
N PRO A 88 1.24 1.57 -9.88
CA PRO A 88 2.56 1.95 -10.35
C PRO A 88 3.02 3.29 -9.75
N ARG A 89 4.31 3.44 -9.45
CA ARG A 89 4.86 4.69 -8.88
C ARG A 89 4.58 5.95 -9.71
N ARG A 90 4.43 5.81 -11.04
CA ARG A 90 4.11 6.92 -11.96
C ARG A 90 2.61 7.13 -12.18
N ALA A 91 1.74 6.31 -11.60
CA ALA A 91 0.30 6.39 -11.81
C ALA A 91 -0.27 7.78 -11.54
N LYS A 92 0.22 8.48 -10.51
CA LYS A 92 -0.18 9.88 -10.23
C LYS A 92 0.12 10.82 -11.40
N ALA A 93 1.33 10.74 -11.97
CA ALA A 93 1.75 11.60 -13.08
C ALA A 93 1.00 11.25 -14.38
N ASP A 94 0.76 9.96 -14.61
CA ASP A 94 0.05 9.50 -15.80
C ASP A 94 -1.46 9.83 -15.74
N TYR A 95 -2.08 9.74 -14.56
CA TYR A 95 -3.48 10.13 -14.34
C TYR A 95 -3.69 11.64 -14.57
N ILE A 96 -2.82 12.49 -14.01
CA ILE A 96 -2.91 13.95 -14.21
C ILE A 96 -2.76 14.33 -15.69
N ARG A 97 -1.88 13.61 -16.43
CA ARG A 97 -1.74 13.82 -17.88
C ARG A 97 -2.98 13.42 -18.67
N GLN A 98 -3.68 12.36 -18.27
CA GLN A 98 -4.90 11.90 -18.95
C GLN A 98 -6.11 12.81 -18.71
N GLN A 99 -6.17 13.53 -17.58
CA GLN A 99 -7.25 14.48 -17.30
C GLN A 99 -7.11 15.85 -18.01
N THR A 100 -5.95 16.13 -18.63
CA THR A 100 -5.66 17.42 -19.28
C THR A 100 -5.83 17.36 -20.80
N VAL A 101 -6.49 16.33 -21.34
CA VAL A 101 -6.81 16.19 -22.78
C VAL A 101 -8.29 16.42 -23.02
#